data_AF-A0A7C2F8Z1-F1
#
_entry.id   AF-A0A7C2F8Z1-F1
#
_cell.length_a   1.000
_cell.length_b   1.000
_cell.length_c   1.000
_cell.angle_alpha   90.00
_cell.angle_beta   90.00
_cell.angle_gamma   90.00
#
_symmetry.space_group_name_H-M   'P 1'
#
loop_
_entity.id
_entity.type
_entity.pdbx_description
1 polymer ?
#
loop_
_entity_poly.entity_id
_entity_poly.type
_entity_poly.pdbx_seq_one_letter_code
_entity_poly.pdbx_strand_id
1 'polypeptide(L)' 'MSLRGVVRGRTIELEEDPHLPDGATVEVMLQILPLQHASPLTERLQQAAQSLREDYLHDAELTAFNILDKEAWHE' A
#
# COMPACT_ATOMS: atom_id res chain seq x y z
N MET A 1 8.21 32.10 -5.59
CA MET A 1 7.20 31.61 -4.63
C MET A 1 6.43 30.50 -5.33
N SER A 2 6.15 29.38 -4.65
CA SER A 2 5.41 28.25 -5.24
C SER A 2 4.13 28.03 -4.45
N LEU A 3 2.98 28.04 -5.12
CA LEU A 3 1.67 27.80 -4.49
C LEU A 3 1.34 26.30 -4.58
N ARG A 4 0.73 25.77 -3.53
CA ARG A 4 0.24 24.38 -3.49
C ARG A 4 -1.27 24.36 -3.68
N GLY A 5 -1.74 23.29 -4.30
CA GLY A 5 -3.15 23.10 -4.59
C GLY A 5 -3.47 21.68 -5.04
N VAL A 6 -4.75 21.42 -5.23
CA VAL A 6 -5.29 20.13 -5.64
C VAL A 6 -5.94 20.26 -7.01
N VAL A 7 -5.65 19.31 -7.90
CA VAL A 7 -6.30 19.25 -9.22
C VAL A 7 -7.70 18.67 -9.08
N ARG A 8 -8.72 19.45 -9.44
CA ARG A 8 -10.12 19.03 -9.56
C ARG A 8 -10.58 19.13 -11.01
N GLY A 9 -10.49 18.01 -11.72
CA GLY A 9 -10.84 17.97 -13.14
C GLY A 9 -9.88 18.83 -13.97
N ARG A 10 -10.35 20.02 -14.40
CA ARG A 10 -9.57 20.98 -15.20
C ARG A 10 -9.10 22.20 -14.40
N THR A 11 -9.46 22.30 -13.13
CA THR A 11 -9.15 23.44 -12.27
C THR A 11 -8.17 23.01 -11.19
N ILE A 12 -7.24 23.90 -10.81
CA ILE A 12 -6.36 23.72 -9.66
C ILE A 12 -6.93 24.61 -8.55
N GLU A 13 -7.41 23.99 -7.47
CA GLU A 13 -7.81 24.71 -6.25
C GLU A 13 -6.57 24.95 -5.40
N LEU A 14 -6.22 26.21 -5.19
CA LEU A 14 -5.06 26.59 -4.39
C LEU A 14 -5.43 26.65 -2.91
N GLU A 15 -4.49 26.28 -2.05
CA GLU A 15 -4.65 26.37 -0.58
C GLU A 15 -4.64 27.84 -0.10
N GLU A 16 -3.99 28.72 -0.85
CA GLU A 16 -3.82 30.14 -0.55
C GLU A 16 -4.27 31.01 -1.74
N ASP A 17 -4.69 32.24 -1.46
CA ASP A 17 -5.03 33.22 -2.49
C ASP A 17 -3.77 33.59 -3.30
N PRO A 18 -3.77 33.42 -4.63
CA PRO A 18 -2.59 33.68 -5.45
C PRO A 18 -2.25 35.18 -5.57
N HIS A 19 -3.17 36.08 -5.18
CA HIS A 19 -3.10 37.53 -5.39
C HIS A 19 -2.79 37.91 -6.85
N LEU A 20 -3.26 37.09 -7.79
CA LEU A 20 -3.09 37.31 -9.22
C LEU A 20 -4.40 37.87 -9.80
N PRO A 21 -4.31 38.79 -10.77
CA PRO A 21 -5.49 39.27 -11.47
C PRO A 21 -6.10 38.16 -12.32
N ASP A 22 -7.42 38.21 -12.48
CA ASP A 22 -8.12 37.26 -13.34
C ASP A 22 -7.59 37.31 -14.78
N GLY A 23 -7.42 36.14 -15.38
CA GLY A 23 -6.86 36.00 -16.73
C GLY A 23 -5.33 36.07 -16.80
N ALA A 24 -4.63 36.18 -15.66
CA ALA A 24 -3.18 36.03 -15.61
C ALA A 24 -2.73 34.64 -16.08
N THR A 25 -1.76 34.60 -16.98
CA THR A 25 -1.10 33.36 -17.39
C THR A 25 -0.13 32.91 -16.30
N VAL A 26 -0.21 31.64 -15.90
CA VAL A 26 0.68 31.04 -14.91
C VAL A 26 1.35 29.79 -15.47
N GLU A 27 2.60 29.55 -15.06
CA GLU A 27 3.31 28.31 -15.38
C GLU A 27 3.09 27.29 -14.26
N VAL A 28 2.75 26.06 -14.63
CA VAL A 28 2.50 24.97 -13.69
C VAL A 28 3.55 23.89 -13.88
N MET A 29 4.29 23.57 -12.81
CA MET A 29 5.21 22.44 -12.78
C MET A 29 4.53 21.23 -12.14
N LEU A 30 4.27 20.20 -12.94
CA LEU A 30 3.72 18.93 -12.46
C LEU A 30 4.86 18.00 -12.07
N GLN A 31 4.98 17.73 -10.76
CA GLN A 31 5.86 16.69 -10.26
C GLN A 31 5.07 15.39 -10.12
N ILE A 32 5.15 14.54 -11.15
CA ILE A 32 4.65 13.16 -11.05
C ILE A 32 5.68 12.41 -10.21
N LEU A 33 5.39 12.28 -8.91
CA LEU A 33 6.16 11.39 -8.06
C LEU A 33 5.97 9.97 -8.60
N PRO A 34 7.07 9.20 -8.82
CA PRO A 34 6.93 7.79 -9.13
C PRO A 34 6.09 7.18 -8.00
N LEU A 35 5.06 6.41 -8.38
CA LEU A 35 4.31 5.60 -7.41
C LEU A 35 5.36 4.85 -6.60
N GLN A 36 5.47 5.18 -5.31
CA GLN A 36 6.38 4.47 -4.40
C GLN A 36 6.08 3.00 -4.62
N HIS A 37 7.09 2.26 -5.06
CA HIS A 37 6.96 0.93 -5.64
C HIS A 37 5.94 0.12 -4.84
N ALA A 38 4.71 0.04 -5.33
CA ALA A 38 3.74 -0.87 -4.77
C ALA A 38 4.35 -2.24 -5.00
N SER A 39 4.68 -2.94 -3.92
CA SER A 39 5.31 -4.25 -4.02
C SER A 39 4.51 -5.08 -5.02
N PRO A 40 5.18 -5.69 -6.01
CA PRO A 40 4.53 -6.56 -6.99
C PRO A 40 3.49 -7.43 -6.29
N LEU A 41 2.33 -7.63 -6.92
CA LEU A 41 1.25 -8.44 -6.33
C LEU A 41 1.78 -9.80 -5.82
N THR A 42 2.75 -10.37 -6.54
CA THR A 42 3.47 -11.59 -6.18
C THR A 42 4.19 -11.49 -4.83
N GLU A 43 4.91 -10.40 -4.55
CA GLU A 43 5.59 -10.19 -3.27
C GLU A 43 4.59 -10.05 -2.13
N ARG A 44 3.48 -9.32 -2.35
CA ARG A 44 2.39 -9.19 -1.37
C ARG A 44 1.73 -10.52 -1.07
N LEU A 45 1.48 -11.33 -2.10
CA LEU A 45 0.90 -12.66 -1.93
C LEU A 45 1.86 -13.59 -1.18
N GLN A 46 3.16 -13.54 -1.50
CA GLN A 46 4.17 -14.33 -0.81
C GLN A 46 4.27 -13.96 0.67
N GLN A 47 4.24 -12.66 1.00
CA GLN A 47 4.21 -12.20 2.39
C GLN A 47 2.97 -12.69 3.13
N ALA A 48 1.78 -12.58 2.52
CA ALA A 48 0.55 -13.08 3.12
C ALA A 48 0.59 -14.59 3.37
N ALA A 49 1.11 -15.37 2.42
CA ALA A 49 1.27 -16.82 2.57
C ALA A 49 2.27 -17.18 3.68
N GLN A 50 3.35 -16.40 3.84
CA GLN A 50 4.30 -16.56 4.94
C GLN A 50 3.65 -16.26 6.29
N SER A 51 2.92 -15.16 6.42
CA SER A 51 2.19 -14.84 7.66
C SER A 51 1.23 -15.96 8.08
N LEU A 52 0.44 -16.48 7.14
CA LEU A 52 -0.46 -17.61 7.41
C LEU A 52 0.29 -18.87 7.85
N ARG A 53 1.47 -19.14 7.28
CA ARG A 53 2.31 -20.28 7.66
C ARG A 53 2.87 -20.11 9.07
N GLU A 54 3.33 -18.91 9.41
CA GLU A 54 3.81 -18.65 10.76
C GLU A 54 2.67 -18.74 11.77
N ASP A 55 1.48 -18.22 11.47
CA ASP A 55 0.29 -18.38 12.33
C ASP A 55 -0.02 -19.87 12.59
N TYR A 56 0.06 -20.71 11.55
CA TYR A 56 -0.11 -22.16 11.69
C TYR A 56 0.95 -22.84 12.57
N LEU A 57 2.22 -22.41 12.48
CA LEU A 57 3.32 -22.98 13.25
C LEU A 57 3.30 -22.56 14.72
N HIS A 58 2.76 -21.37 15.00
CA HIS A 58 2.74 -20.79 16.35
C HIS A 58 1.42 -21.03 17.09
N ASP A 59 0.40 -21.56 16.41
CA ASP A 59 -0.82 -22.01 17.04
C ASP A 59 -0.69 -23.46 17.55
N ALA A 60 -0.42 -23.58 18.86
CA ALA A 60 -0.22 -24.86 19.56
C ALA A 60 -1.45 -25.79 19.47
N GLU A 61 -2.65 -25.24 19.28
CA GLU A 61 -3.89 -26.04 19.13
C GLU A 61 -3.98 -26.67 17.74
N LEU A 62 -3.46 -26.02 16.69
CA LEU A 62 -3.42 -26.54 15.33
C LEU A 62 -2.23 -27.47 15.06
N THR A 63 -1.12 -27.32 15.79
CA THR A 63 0.01 -28.25 15.72
C THR A 63 -0.28 -29.58 16.42
N ALA A 64 -1.16 -29.60 17.43
CA ALA A 64 -1.49 -30.79 18.21
C ALA A 64 -2.16 -31.92 17.39
N PHE A 65 -2.91 -31.58 16.34
CA PHE A 65 -3.53 -32.58 15.46
C PHE A 65 -2.53 -33.33 14.57
N ASN A 66 -1.38 -32.72 14.23
CA ASN A 66 -0.32 -33.38 13.46
C ASN A 66 0.56 -34.33 14.31
N ILE A 67 0.54 -34.17 15.64
CA ILE A 67 1.29 -35.05 16.55
C ILE A 67 0.55 -36.38 16.70
N LEU A 68 -0.79 -36.35 16.77
CA LEU A 68 -1.63 -37.55 16.89
C LEU A 68 -1.65 -38.43 15.62
N ASP A 69 -1.49 -37.85 14.43
CA ASP A 69 -1.47 -38.63 13.18
C ASP A 69 -0.17 -39.45 13.02
N LYS A 70 0.94 -39.00 13.63
CA LYS A 70 2.20 -39.75 13.64
C LYS A 70 2.22 -40.94 14.61
N GLU A 71 1.41 -40.91 15.66
CA GLU A 71 1.29 -42.02 16.62
C GLU A 71 0.33 -43.13 16.17
N ALA A 72 -0.51 -42.87 15.17
CA ALA A 72 -1.47 -43.84 14.64
C ALA A 72 -0.89 -44.82 13.59
N TRP A 73 0.36 -44.62 13.12
CA TRP A 73 0.99 -45.43 12.06
C TRP A 73 2.29 -46.13 12.48
N HIS A 74 2.57 -46.24 13.79
CA HIS A 74 3.65 -47.06 14.31
C HIS A 74 3.07 -48.24 15.11
N GLU A 75 2.63 -49.27 14.38
CA GLU A 75 2.51 -50.65 14.88
C GLU A 75 3.78 -51.45 14.52
#